data_AF-A0A7K1J3A6-F1
#
_entry.id   AF-A0A7K1J3A6-F1
#
_cell.length_a   1.000
_cell.length_b   1.000
_cell.length_c   1.000
_cell.angle_alpha   90.00
_cell.angle_beta   90.00
_cell.angle_gamma   90.00
#
_symmetry.space_group_name_H-M   'P 1'
#
loop_
_entity.id
_entity.type
_entity.pdbx_description
1 polymer ?
#
loop_
_entity_poly.entity_id
_entity_poly.type
_entity_poly.pdbx_seq_one_letter_code
_entity_poly.pdbx_strand_id
1 'polypeptide(L)'
;MQQNEPNIDASSSDLQPLFKKTQAIANSPDIYRGVKVNQLKIMVDTLRTSVSNELSDARQTTIDMIEDIRSNIQDTDEYRDAPMEAQEHAMSVLDHMADETNQTGLILAVLNIQHRMQSIYARLINELASANRPHTANSSPASPSHATTGKHAESAESTGEQLAETFIPITDISRPSHKPLASVADVDEYLDAYRRKLIEAIQQGKKILP
;
A
#
# COMPACT_ATOMS: atom_id res chain seq x y z
N MET A 1 18.56 -22.39 14.06
CA MET A 1 17.39 -21.68 14.64
C MET A 1 17.54 -20.17 14.55
N GLN A 2 18.70 -19.57 14.86
CA GLN A 2 18.93 -18.12 14.74
C GLN A 2 18.62 -17.51 13.35
N GLN A 3 18.86 -18.22 12.25
CA GLN A 3 18.55 -17.69 10.91
C GLN A 3 17.04 -17.45 10.64
N ASN A 4 16.14 -18.05 11.42
CA ASN A 4 14.70 -17.85 11.29
C ASN A 4 14.10 -16.99 12.42
N GLU A 5 14.89 -16.51 13.38
CA GLU A 5 14.41 -15.57 14.41
C GLU A 5 13.63 -14.38 13.83
N PRO A 6 14.09 -13.68 12.78
CA PRO A 6 13.34 -12.54 12.26
C PRO A 6 11.97 -12.92 11.70
N ASN A 7 11.80 -14.15 11.21
CA ASN A 7 10.49 -14.64 10.80
C ASN A 7 9.62 -14.93 12.02
N ILE A 8 10.17 -15.59 13.02
CA ILE A 8 9.45 -15.95 14.25
C ILE A 8 8.97 -14.69 15.00
N ASP A 9 9.78 -13.64 15.03
CA ASP A 9 9.43 -12.35 15.65
C ASP A 9 8.30 -11.62 14.92
N ALA A 10 8.27 -11.75 13.59
CA ALA A 10 7.23 -11.18 12.75
C ALA A 10 5.97 -12.07 12.63
N SER A 11 6.05 -13.28 13.17
CA SER A 11 5.01 -14.29 13.00
C SER A 11 3.85 -14.13 13.98
N SER A 12 2.75 -14.82 13.66
CA SER A 12 1.54 -14.97 14.47
C SER A 12 1.82 -15.33 15.93
N SER A 13 0.83 -15.02 16.79
CA SER A 13 0.84 -15.34 18.23
C SER A 13 1.06 -16.82 18.55
N ASP A 14 0.87 -17.71 17.57
CA ASP A 14 0.93 -19.16 17.74
C ASP A 14 2.34 -19.74 17.43
N LEU A 15 3.17 -19.05 16.64
CA LEU A 15 4.57 -19.45 16.38
C LEU A 15 5.51 -19.12 17.54
N GLN A 16 5.27 -18.01 18.22
CA GLN A 16 6.02 -17.58 19.40
C GLN A 16 6.05 -18.62 20.56
N PRO A 17 4.91 -19.20 21.01
CA PRO A 17 4.91 -20.23 22.05
C PRO A 17 5.58 -21.53 21.59
N LEU A 18 5.42 -21.91 20.32
CA LEU A 18 6.09 -23.09 19.75
C LEU A 18 7.61 -22.91 19.73
N PHE A 19 8.09 -21.73 19.33
CA PHE A 19 9.52 -21.40 19.38
C PHE A 19 10.07 -21.43 20.81
N LYS A 20 9.41 -20.76 21.76
CA LYS A 20 9.82 -20.78 23.18
C LYS A 20 9.90 -22.19 23.74
N LYS A 21 8.92 -23.04 23.43
CA LYS A 21 8.91 -24.45 23.84
C LYS A 21 10.07 -25.24 23.23
N THR A 22 10.34 -25.02 21.95
CA THR A 22 11.45 -25.67 21.23
C THR A 22 12.80 -25.25 21.82
N GLN A 23 12.98 -23.96 22.13
CA GLN A 23 14.19 -23.42 22.75
C GLN A 23 14.40 -23.97 24.17
N ALA A 24 13.34 -24.12 24.95
CA ALA A 24 13.40 -24.71 26.29
C ALA A 24 13.89 -26.17 26.26
N ILE A 25 13.45 -26.97 25.28
CA ILE A 25 13.93 -28.35 25.12
C ILE A 25 15.39 -28.36 24.66
N ALA A 26 15.75 -27.51 23.69
CA ALA A 26 17.13 -27.43 23.19
C ALA A 26 18.14 -27.08 24.30
N ASN A 27 17.73 -26.24 25.26
CA ASN A 27 18.55 -25.81 26.40
C ASN A 27 18.47 -26.77 27.61
N SER A 28 17.77 -27.89 27.50
CA SER A 28 17.60 -28.84 28.61
C SER A 28 18.92 -29.57 28.90
N PRO A 29 19.38 -29.65 30.17
CA PRO A 29 20.66 -30.28 30.51
C PRO A 29 20.70 -31.80 30.23
N ASP A 30 19.54 -32.43 30.08
CA ASP A 30 19.36 -33.84 29.72
C ASP A 30 18.88 -34.03 28.27
N ILE A 31 19.16 -33.07 27.37
CA ILE A 31 18.81 -33.13 25.94
C ILE A 31 19.34 -34.39 25.25
N TYR A 32 20.47 -34.94 25.70
CA TYR A 32 21.07 -36.17 25.17
C TYR A 32 20.21 -37.43 25.40
N ARG A 33 19.16 -37.36 26.22
CA ARG A 33 18.22 -38.47 26.36
C ARG A 33 17.44 -38.64 25.05
N GLY A 34 17.47 -39.83 24.47
CA GLY A 34 16.89 -40.10 23.13
C GLY A 34 15.42 -39.64 22.97
N VAL A 35 14.63 -39.67 24.04
CA VAL A 35 13.25 -39.12 24.04
C VAL A 35 13.23 -37.61 23.77
N LYS A 36 14.12 -36.84 24.43
CA LYS A 36 14.21 -35.38 24.27
C LYS A 36 14.82 -34.99 22.93
N VAL A 37 15.79 -35.75 22.42
CA VAL A 37 16.33 -35.57 21.05
C VAL A 37 15.22 -35.75 20.00
N ASN A 38 14.43 -36.83 20.12
CA ASN A 38 13.32 -37.07 19.19
C ASN A 38 12.23 -35.99 19.31
N GLN A 39 11.92 -35.54 20.52
CA GLN A 39 10.97 -34.46 20.74
C GLN A 39 11.45 -33.13 20.15
N LEU A 40 12.73 -32.80 20.31
CA LEU A 40 13.33 -31.61 19.70
C LEU A 40 13.26 -31.68 18.18
N LYS A 41 13.57 -32.83 17.57
CA LYS A 41 13.47 -33.03 16.12
C LYS A 41 12.05 -32.74 15.63
N ILE A 42 11.04 -33.36 16.24
CA ILE A 42 9.64 -33.14 15.88
C ILE A 42 9.25 -31.66 16.00
N MET A 43 9.65 -30.99 17.08
CA MET A 43 9.31 -29.58 17.28
C MET A 43 10.02 -28.65 16.29
N VAL A 44 11.28 -28.91 15.95
CA VAL A 44 12.01 -28.14 14.94
C VAL A 44 11.38 -28.34 13.55
N ASP A 45 11.03 -29.57 13.20
CA ASP A 45 10.35 -29.86 11.93
C ASP A 45 8.98 -29.16 11.87
N THR A 46 8.21 -29.21 12.96
CA THR A 46 6.91 -28.52 13.08
C THR A 46 7.07 -27.01 12.95
N LEU A 47 8.04 -26.42 13.65
CA LEU A 47 8.30 -24.98 13.59
C LEU A 47 8.71 -24.55 12.18
N ARG A 48 9.56 -25.33 11.51
CA ARG A 48 9.98 -25.05 10.13
C ARG A 48 8.78 -25.07 9.17
N THR A 49 7.94 -26.09 9.26
CA THR A 49 6.73 -26.19 8.43
C THR A 49 5.79 -25.01 8.70
N SER A 50 5.59 -24.65 9.96
CA SER A 50 4.65 -23.58 10.32
C SER A 50 5.14 -22.21 9.85
N VAL A 51 6.43 -21.90 9.99
CA VAL A 51 7.04 -20.67 9.43
C VAL A 51 6.93 -20.66 7.90
N SER A 52 7.15 -21.81 7.24
CA SER A 52 7.05 -21.90 5.78
C SER A 52 5.62 -21.66 5.29
N ASN A 53 4.63 -22.18 6.00
CA ASN A 53 3.22 -21.98 5.67
C ASN A 53 2.85 -20.51 5.86
N GLU A 54 3.21 -19.90 6.99
CA GLU A 54 2.88 -18.49 7.25
C GLU A 54 3.55 -17.54 6.23
N LEU A 55 4.80 -17.82 5.85
CA LEU A 55 5.44 -17.09 4.75
C LEU A 55 4.72 -17.29 3.41
N SER A 56 4.29 -18.51 3.10
CA SER A 56 3.54 -18.80 1.89
C SER A 56 2.20 -18.05 1.86
N ASP A 57 1.46 -18.06 2.97
CA ASP A 57 0.17 -17.39 3.09
C ASP A 57 0.32 -15.87 2.99
N ALA A 58 1.32 -15.30 3.66
CA ALA A 58 1.64 -13.88 3.56
C ALA A 58 1.97 -13.47 2.11
N ARG A 59 2.80 -14.27 1.42
CA ARG A 59 3.15 -14.02 0.00
C ARG A 59 1.92 -14.10 -0.89
N GLN A 60 1.11 -15.15 -0.76
CA GLN A 60 -0.09 -15.31 -1.57
C GLN A 60 -1.04 -14.11 -1.38
N THR A 61 -1.28 -13.72 -0.14
CA THR A 61 -2.11 -12.55 0.18
C THR A 61 -1.58 -11.27 -0.48
N THR A 62 -0.26 -11.05 -0.46
CA THR A 62 0.34 -9.89 -1.12
C THR A 62 0.23 -9.95 -2.64
N ILE A 63 0.42 -11.12 -3.25
CA ILE A 63 0.26 -11.30 -4.70
C ILE A 63 -1.18 -11.02 -5.11
N ASP A 64 -2.16 -11.52 -4.35
CA ASP A 64 -3.57 -11.27 -4.62
C ASP A 64 -3.87 -9.75 -4.56
N MET A 65 -3.32 -9.04 -3.57
CA MET A 65 -3.44 -7.56 -3.50
C MET A 65 -2.79 -6.85 -4.70
N ILE A 66 -1.65 -7.32 -5.18
CA ILE A 66 -0.97 -6.75 -6.34
C ILE A 66 -1.83 -6.94 -7.60
N GLU A 67 -2.41 -8.11 -7.80
CA GLU A 67 -3.28 -8.40 -8.94
C GLU A 67 -4.61 -7.64 -8.86
N ASP A 68 -5.18 -7.46 -7.66
CA ASP A 68 -6.34 -6.59 -7.46
C ASP A 68 -6.02 -5.14 -7.86
N ILE A 69 -4.87 -4.62 -7.44
CA ILE A 69 -4.41 -3.27 -7.83
C ILE A 69 -4.17 -3.19 -9.34
N ARG A 70 -3.58 -4.23 -9.95
CA ARG A 70 -3.39 -4.30 -11.41
C ARG A 70 -4.71 -4.16 -12.14
N SER A 71 -5.70 -4.98 -11.76
CA SER A 71 -7.05 -4.93 -12.35
C SER A 71 -7.67 -3.54 -12.16
N ASN A 72 -7.63 -3.01 -10.93
CA ASN A 72 -8.20 -1.70 -10.62
C ASN A 72 -7.55 -0.56 -11.40
N ILE A 73 -6.23 -0.59 -11.64
CA ILE A 73 -5.53 0.39 -12.49
C ILE A 73 -6.01 0.25 -13.94
N GLN A 74 -6.04 -0.97 -14.49
CA GLN A 74 -6.41 -1.21 -15.88
C GLN A 74 -7.85 -0.80 -16.20
N ASP A 75 -8.74 -0.83 -15.20
CA ASP A 75 -10.14 -0.42 -15.31
C ASP A 75 -10.36 1.11 -15.26
N THR A 76 -9.31 1.90 -15.00
CA THR A 76 -9.41 3.37 -14.95
C THR A 76 -9.31 4.04 -16.31
N ASP A 77 -10.02 5.16 -16.49
CA ASP A 77 -9.86 6.02 -17.66
C ASP A 77 -8.44 6.62 -17.70
N GLU A 78 -7.86 6.92 -16.54
CA GLU A 78 -6.48 7.43 -16.42
C GLU A 78 -5.44 6.47 -17.02
N TYR A 79 -5.63 5.15 -16.88
CA TYR A 79 -4.77 4.16 -17.53
C TYR A 79 -5.03 4.10 -19.04
N ARG A 80 -6.30 4.04 -19.46
CA ARG A 80 -6.67 3.93 -20.88
C ARG A 80 -6.15 5.11 -21.70
N ASP A 81 -6.24 6.31 -21.14
CA ASP A 81 -5.92 7.54 -21.85
C ASP A 81 -4.43 7.92 -21.71
N ALA A 82 -3.66 7.27 -20.83
CA ALA A 82 -2.23 7.50 -20.67
C ALA A 82 -1.41 6.97 -21.88
N PRO A 83 -0.23 7.57 -22.17
CA PRO A 83 0.69 7.03 -23.17
C PRO A 83 1.14 5.60 -22.85
N MET A 84 1.41 4.80 -23.89
CA MET A 84 1.84 3.40 -23.77
C MET A 84 3.04 3.21 -22.82
N GLU A 85 4.02 4.11 -22.88
CA GLU A 85 5.20 4.08 -21.99
C GLU A 85 4.82 4.22 -20.50
N ALA A 86 3.83 5.06 -20.18
CA ALA A 86 3.34 5.24 -18.81
C ALA A 86 2.52 4.02 -18.34
N GLN A 87 1.73 3.43 -19.24
CA GLN A 87 1.00 2.18 -18.97
C GLN A 87 1.98 1.03 -18.66
N GLU A 88 2.98 0.82 -19.52
CA GLU A 88 4.01 -0.21 -19.34
C GLU A 88 4.81 0.00 -18.05
N HIS A 89 5.18 1.25 -17.75
CA HIS A 89 5.87 1.58 -16.50
C HIS A 89 5.03 1.20 -15.28
N ALA A 90 3.74 1.54 -15.25
CA ALA A 90 2.86 1.19 -14.14
C ALA A 90 2.75 -0.33 -13.94
N MET A 91 2.63 -1.09 -15.02
CA MET A 91 2.58 -2.56 -14.95
C MET A 91 3.91 -3.16 -14.50
N SER A 92 5.03 -2.63 -15.00
CA SER A 92 6.39 -3.07 -14.64
C SER A 92 6.68 -2.86 -13.14
N VAL A 93 6.19 -1.75 -12.55
CA VAL A 93 6.29 -1.53 -11.10
C VAL A 93 5.57 -2.64 -10.32
N LEU A 94 4.37 -3.03 -10.74
CA LEU A 94 3.62 -4.11 -10.08
C LEU A 94 4.29 -5.48 -10.28
N ASP A 95 4.81 -5.76 -11.48
CA ASP A 95 5.56 -6.99 -11.77
C ASP A 95 6.79 -7.10 -10.87
N HIS A 96 7.54 -6.00 -10.72
CA HIS A 96 8.71 -5.98 -9.85
C HIS A 96 8.36 -6.25 -8.37
N MET A 97 7.22 -5.74 -7.90
CA MET A 97 6.74 -6.01 -6.55
C MET A 97 6.30 -7.47 -6.36
N ALA A 98 5.68 -8.07 -7.38
CA ALA A 98 5.31 -9.48 -7.36
C ALA A 98 6.57 -10.36 -7.30
N ASP A 99 7.59 -10.02 -8.08
CA ASP A 99 8.90 -10.68 -8.04
C ASP A 99 9.58 -10.53 -6.66
N GLU A 100 9.61 -9.31 -6.11
CA GLU A 100 10.17 -9.03 -4.77
C GLU A 100 9.46 -9.88 -3.69
N THR A 101 8.13 -9.96 -3.76
CA THR A 101 7.30 -10.77 -2.84
C THR A 101 7.66 -12.24 -2.92
N ASN A 102 7.79 -12.79 -4.13
CA ASN A 102 8.13 -14.20 -4.36
C ASN A 102 9.57 -14.55 -3.92
N GLN A 103 10.50 -13.62 -4.08
CA GLN A 103 11.92 -13.83 -3.73
C GLN A 103 12.18 -13.67 -2.23
N THR A 104 11.37 -12.89 -1.53
CA THR A 104 11.59 -12.51 -0.13
C THR A 104 11.35 -13.67 0.85
N GLY A 105 12.39 -14.15 1.52
CA GLY A 105 12.29 -15.20 2.54
C GLY A 105 11.81 -14.75 3.91
N LEU A 106 11.48 -13.46 4.07
CA LEU A 106 11.15 -12.85 5.36
C LEU A 106 9.68 -12.42 5.45
N ILE A 107 8.96 -12.89 6.47
CA ILE A 107 7.53 -12.55 6.71
C ILE A 107 7.38 -11.03 6.87
N LEU A 108 8.24 -10.41 7.69
CA LEU A 108 8.19 -8.96 7.92
C LEU A 108 8.35 -8.14 6.64
N ALA A 109 9.22 -8.57 5.73
CA ALA A 109 9.44 -7.86 4.48
C ALA A 109 8.22 -7.97 3.56
N VAL A 110 7.57 -9.15 3.50
CA VAL A 110 6.29 -9.32 2.78
C VAL A 110 5.20 -8.42 3.38
N LEU A 111 5.07 -8.35 4.70
CA LEU A 111 4.10 -7.46 5.36
C LEU A 111 4.39 -5.98 5.11
N ASN A 112 5.67 -5.58 5.03
CA ASN A 112 6.04 -4.21 4.67
C ASN A 112 5.66 -3.86 3.23
N ILE A 113 5.71 -4.82 2.30
CA ILE A 113 5.19 -4.63 0.94
C ILE A 113 3.69 -4.37 1.02
N GLN A 114 2.92 -5.20 1.74
CA GLN A 114 1.47 -5.01 1.94
C GLN A 114 1.14 -3.61 2.47
N HIS A 115 1.83 -3.15 3.52
CA HIS A 115 1.58 -1.82 4.09
C HIS A 115 1.80 -0.66 3.11
N ARG A 116 2.69 -0.83 2.13
CA ARG A 116 2.99 0.19 1.12
C ARG A 116 2.04 0.15 -0.07
N MET A 117 1.21 -0.88 -0.20
CA MET A 117 0.43 -1.10 -1.42
C MET A 117 -0.54 0.03 -1.74
N GLN A 118 -1.23 0.55 -0.73
CA GLN A 118 -2.19 1.65 -0.89
C GLN A 118 -1.53 2.94 -1.39
N SER A 119 -0.33 3.27 -0.89
CA SER A 119 0.38 4.46 -1.35
C SER A 119 0.95 4.27 -2.76
N ILE A 120 1.36 3.06 -3.12
CA ILE A 120 1.82 2.72 -4.47
C ILE A 120 0.68 2.82 -5.48
N TYR A 121 -0.50 2.29 -5.15
CA TYR A 121 -1.68 2.42 -6.01
C TYR A 121 -2.02 3.88 -6.31
N ALA A 122 -2.10 4.72 -5.26
CA ALA A 122 -2.32 6.15 -5.43
C ALA A 122 -1.23 6.84 -6.25
N ARG A 123 0.04 6.48 -6.04
CA ARG A 123 1.15 7.04 -6.81
C ARG A 123 1.04 6.70 -8.30
N LEU A 124 0.76 5.44 -8.63
CA LEU A 124 0.65 4.97 -10.02
C LEU A 124 -0.49 5.66 -10.76
N ILE A 125 -1.67 5.79 -10.14
CA ILE A 125 -2.79 6.51 -10.76
C ILE A 125 -2.45 8.00 -10.98
N ASN A 126 -1.79 8.66 -10.03
CA ASN A 126 -1.34 10.04 -10.20
C ASN A 126 -0.31 10.21 -11.32
N GLU A 127 0.62 9.26 -11.45
CA GLU A 127 1.62 9.23 -12.53
C GLU A 127 0.92 9.10 -13.90
N LEU A 128 -0.03 8.17 -14.03
CA LEU A 128 -0.83 7.98 -15.24
C LEU A 128 -1.64 9.24 -15.61
N ALA A 129 -2.34 9.81 -14.63
CA ALA A 129 -3.11 11.05 -14.81
C ALA A 129 -2.22 12.23 -15.23
N SER A 130 -0.98 12.29 -14.72
CA SER A 130 -0.03 13.35 -15.05
C SER A 130 0.60 13.16 -16.42
N ALA A 131 0.81 11.91 -16.85
CA ALA A 131 1.38 11.59 -18.15
C ALA A 131 0.47 12.01 -19.32
N ASN A 132 -0.83 12.11 -19.09
CA ASN A 132 -1.79 12.56 -20.09
C ASN A 132 -1.96 14.09 -20.14
N ARG A 133 -1.31 14.85 -19.25
CA ARG A 133 -1.37 16.31 -19.32
C ARG A 133 -0.46 16.79 -20.46
N PRO A 134 -0.95 17.65 -21.37
CA PRO A 134 -0.07 18.28 -22.33
C PRO A 134 0.99 19.04 -21.53
N HIS A 135 2.26 18.71 -21.76
CA HIS A 135 3.36 19.52 -21.29
C HIS A 135 3.12 20.93 -21.85
N THR A 136 2.63 21.86 -21.02
CA THR A 136 2.70 23.27 -21.34
C THR A 136 4.17 23.67 -21.20
N ALA A 137 4.97 23.25 -22.17
CA ALA A 137 6.25 23.82 -22.49
C ALA A 137 5.97 25.24 -22.98
N ASN A 138 5.79 26.17 -22.03
CA ASN A 138 6.07 27.61 -22.13
C ASN A 138 5.60 28.31 -20.86
N SER A 139 6.42 28.20 -19.82
CA SER A 139 6.59 29.29 -18.84
C SER A 139 8.05 29.30 -18.43
N SER A 140 8.91 29.58 -19.42
CA SER A 140 10.22 30.17 -19.10
C SER A 140 9.95 31.59 -18.58
N PRO A 141 10.36 31.95 -17.35
CA PRO A 141 10.26 33.32 -16.90
C PRO A 141 11.28 34.14 -17.68
N ALA A 142 10.84 34.77 -18.77
CA ALA A 142 11.60 35.84 -19.39
C ALA A 142 11.80 36.95 -18.35
N SER A 143 13.06 37.24 -18.04
CA SER A 143 13.49 38.37 -17.23
C SER A 143 12.79 39.68 -17.66
N PRO A 144 12.46 40.57 -16.72
CA PRO A 144 11.75 41.80 -17.04
C PRO A 144 12.72 42.82 -17.64
N SER A 145 12.45 43.23 -18.89
CA SER A 145 12.92 44.51 -19.42
C SER A 145 11.71 45.39 -19.75
N HIS A 146 11.71 46.56 -19.10
CA HIS A 146 10.79 47.68 -19.17
C HIS A 146 10.27 48.03 -20.59
N ALA A 147 8.96 48.32 -20.73
CA ALA A 147 8.40 49.67 -20.97
C ALA A 147 7.04 49.70 -21.71
N THR A 148 6.12 50.47 -21.12
CA THR A 148 5.12 51.37 -21.76
C THR A 148 3.82 50.82 -22.37
N THR A 149 2.74 51.09 -21.62
CA THR A 149 1.44 51.72 -21.99
C THR A 149 0.71 51.30 -23.27
N GLY A 150 -0.45 50.65 -23.07
CA GLY A 150 -1.54 50.60 -24.05
C GLY A 150 -2.80 49.98 -23.43
N LYS A 151 -3.82 50.81 -23.22
CA LYS A 151 -5.14 50.50 -22.65
C LYS A 151 -6.06 49.94 -23.74
N HIS A 152 -6.72 48.80 -23.52
CA HIS A 152 -8.13 48.55 -23.88
C HIS A 152 -8.62 47.21 -23.29
N ALA A 153 -9.90 47.18 -22.98
CA ALA A 153 -10.62 46.22 -22.17
C ALA A 153 -11.13 44.99 -22.95
N GLU A 154 -11.51 43.99 -22.16
CA GLU A 154 -12.65 43.08 -22.40
C GLU A 154 -12.42 41.84 -23.29
N SER A 155 -12.06 40.73 -22.66
CA SER A 155 -12.98 39.58 -22.57
C SER A 155 -12.46 38.55 -21.58
N ALA A 156 -13.35 38.18 -20.67
CA ALA A 156 -13.20 37.00 -19.84
C ALA A 156 -13.23 35.76 -20.74
N GLU A 157 -12.15 35.02 -20.78
CA GLU A 157 -12.24 33.56 -20.89
C GLU A 157 -11.58 32.99 -19.65
N SER A 158 -12.45 32.54 -18.75
CA SER A 158 -12.14 31.65 -17.65
C SER A 158 -11.56 30.37 -18.24
N THR A 159 -10.25 30.35 -18.51
CA THR A 159 -9.50 29.11 -18.58
C THR A 159 -9.60 28.52 -17.18
N GLY A 160 -10.54 27.60 -17.00
CA GLY A 160 -10.59 26.80 -15.78
C GLY A 160 -9.21 26.19 -15.60
N GLU A 161 -8.47 26.68 -14.60
CA GLU A 161 -7.41 25.91 -13.97
C GLU A 161 -8.07 24.61 -13.54
N GLN A 162 -7.93 23.58 -14.38
CA GLN A 162 -8.24 22.22 -14.02
C GLN A 162 -7.23 21.87 -12.92
N LEU A 163 -7.63 22.20 -11.68
CA LEU A 163 -6.92 21.86 -10.46
C LEU A 163 -6.43 20.43 -10.63
N ALA A 164 -5.12 20.23 -10.48
CA ALA A 164 -4.48 18.95 -10.70
C ALA A 164 -5.22 17.87 -9.89
N GLU A 165 -6.05 17.07 -10.58
CA GLU A 165 -6.75 15.95 -9.97
C GLU A 165 -5.71 15.09 -9.27
N THR A 166 -5.79 15.06 -7.95
CA THR A 166 -4.84 14.35 -7.09
C THR A 166 -5.57 13.19 -6.46
N PHE A 167 -5.12 11.98 -6.76
CA PHE A 167 -5.67 10.76 -6.20
C PHE A 167 -5.05 10.49 -4.84
N ILE A 168 -5.89 10.24 -3.85
CA ILE A 168 -5.45 9.86 -2.50
C ILE A 168 -6.13 8.54 -2.08
N PRO A 169 -5.43 7.66 -1.33
CA PRO A 169 -6.06 6.48 -0.77
C PRO A 169 -7.07 6.89 0.31
N ILE A 170 -8.17 6.13 0.44
CA ILE A 170 -9.20 6.39 1.44
C ILE A 170 -8.65 6.39 2.89
N THR A 171 -7.55 5.68 3.13
CA THR A 171 -6.84 5.63 4.40
C THR A 171 -6.23 6.96 4.83
N ASP A 172 -5.93 7.85 3.88
CA ASP A 172 -5.39 9.19 4.16
C ASP A 172 -6.48 10.15 4.66
N ILE A 173 -7.75 9.78 4.52
CA ILE A 173 -8.87 10.55 5.04
C ILE A 173 -9.09 10.14 6.49
N SER A 174 -8.70 11.04 7.40
CA SER A 174 -8.84 10.87 8.85
C SER A 174 -10.22 10.35 9.24
N ARG A 175 -10.30 9.13 9.79
CA ARG A 175 -11.57 8.59 10.31
C ARG A 175 -12.14 9.50 11.41
N PRO A 176 -13.47 9.63 11.53
CA PRO A 176 -14.07 10.35 12.64
C PRO A 176 -13.67 9.73 13.99
N SER A 177 -13.35 10.58 14.96
CA SER A 177 -13.24 10.12 16.34
C SER A 177 -14.63 9.70 16.81
N HIS A 178 -14.74 8.51 17.40
CA HIS A 178 -16.02 7.97 17.84
C HIS A 178 -15.86 7.24 19.18
N LYS A 179 -16.95 7.24 19.94
CA LYS A 179 -17.15 6.32 21.07
C LYS A 179 -17.44 4.91 20.51
N PRO A 180 -17.32 3.83 21.31
CA PRO A 180 -17.70 2.49 20.85
C PRO A 180 -19.09 2.51 20.21
N LEU A 181 -19.21 1.95 19.01
CA LEU A 181 -20.46 1.91 18.24
C LEU A 181 -21.39 0.86 18.86
N ALA A 182 -22.13 1.25 19.89
CA ALA A 182 -22.94 0.34 20.70
C ALA A 182 -24.40 0.26 20.23
N SER A 183 -24.81 1.14 19.32
CA SER A 183 -26.15 1.21 18.74
C SER A 183 -26.11 1.52 17.24
N VAL A 184 -27.23 1.27 16.56
CA VAL A 184 -27.39 1.64 15.13
C VAL A 184 -27.24 3.15 14.94
N ALA A 185 -27.75 3.95 15.88
CA ALA A 185 -27.61 5.41 15.83
C ALA A 185 -26.14 5.85 15.89
N ASP A 186 -25.31 5.18 16.69
CA ASP A 186 -23.87 5.49 16.76
C ASP A 186 -23.17 5.18 15.43
N VAL A 187 -23.57 4.09 14.76
CA VAL A 187 -23.06 3.72 13.43
C VAL A 187 -23.46 4.77 12.39
N ASP A 188 -24.73 5.18 12.38
CA ASP A 188 -25.24 6.19 11.43
C ASP A 188 -24.51 7.53 11.62
N GLU A 189 -24.33 7.98 12.87
CA GLU A 189 -23.60 9.21 13.18
C GLU A 189 -22.13 9.13 12.73
N TYR A 190 -21.48 7.99 12.93
CA TYR A 190 -20.11 7.76 12.46
C TYR A 190 -20.01 7.81 10.93
N LEU A 191 -20.92 7.14 10.22
CA LEU A 191 -20.94 7.13 8.76
C LEU A 191 -21.25 8.50 8.19
N ASP A 192 -22.17 9.27 8.78
CA ASP A 192 -22.45 10.65 8.37
C ASP A 192 -21.27 11.59 8.60
N ALA A 193 -20.56 11.43 9.72
CA ALA A 193 -19.33 12.17 9.97
C ALA A 193 -18.23 11.81 8.97
N TYR A 194 -18.08 10.52 8.62
CA TYR A 194 -17.06 10.09 7.68
C TYR A 194 -17.42 10.53 6.26
N ARG A 195 -18.68 10.40 5.85
CA ARG A 195 -19.22 10.87 4.58
C ARG A 195 -18.91 12.35 4.35
N ARG A 196 -19.10 13.20 5.37
CA ARG A 196 -18.75 14.62 5.28
C ARG A 196 -17.28 14.85 4.96
N LYS A 197 -16.36 14.10 5.58
CA LYS A 197 -14.92 14.19 5.29
C LYS A 197 -14.55 13.70 3.89
N LEU A 198 -15.20 12.63 3.41
CA LEU A 198 -15.02 12.14 2.04
C LEU A 198 -15.48 13.21 1.03
N ILE A 199 -16.67 13.79 1.25
CA ILE A 199 -17.20 14.87 0.41
C ILE A 199 -16.29 16.10 0.44
N GLU A 200 -15.76 16.48 1.60
CA GLU A 200 -14.82 17.59 1.72
C GLU A 200 -13.54 17.36 0.89
N ALA A 201 -12.97 16.16 0.93
CA ALA A 201 -11.81 15.81 0.10
C ALA A 201 -12.13 15.90 -1.40
N ILE A 202 -13.32 15.45 -1.83
CA ILE A 202 -13.78 15.58 -3.22
C ILE A 202 -13.97 17.05 -3.60
N GLN A 203 -14.55 17.87 -2.72
CA GLN A 203 -14.71 19.32 -2.93
C GLN A 203 -13.37 20.06 -3.04
N GLN A 204 -12.31 19.52 -2.43
CA GLN A 204 -10.93 20.00 -2.58
C GLN A 204 -10.28 19.56 -3.91
N GLY A 205 -11.02 18.90 -4.82
CA GLY A 205 -10.51 18.43 -6.10
C GLY A 205 -9.72 17.11 -6.01
N LYS A 206 -9.83 16.37 -4.90
CA LYS A 206 -9.16 15.07 -4.75
C LYS A 206 -10.08 13.94 -5.21
N LYS A 207 -9.52 12.96 -5.91
CA LYS A 207 -10.21 11.70 -6.22
C LYS A 207 -9.80 10.65 -5.18
N ILE A 208 -10.79 9.98 -4.59
CA ILE A 208 -10.55 9.03 -3.49
C ILE A 208 -10.49 7.63 -4.07
N LEU A 209 -9.40 6.93 -3.82
CA LEU A 209 -9.22 5.52 -4.17
C LEU A 209 -9.72 4.63 -3.02
N PRO A 210 -10.65 3.69 -3.29
CA PRO A 210 -11.23 2.82 -2.27
C PRO A 210 -10.24 1.77 -1.72
#